data_AF-A0A9E1XMN0-F1
#
_entry.id   AF-A0A9E1XMN0-F1
#
_cell.length_a   1.000
_cell.length_b   1.000
_cell.length_c   1.000
_cell.angle_alpha   90.00
_cell.angle_beta   90.00
_cell.angle_gamma   90.00
#
_symmetry.space_group_name_H-M   'P 1'
#
loop_
_entity.id
_entity.type
_entity.pdbx_description
1 polymer ?
#
loop_
_entity_poly.entity_id
_entity_poly.type
_entity_poly.pdbx_seq_one_letter_code
_entity_poly.pdbx_strand_id
1 'polypeptide(L)'
;MIGMSLRIAFSWSVLVGSLALAVPAGMNARFGLPENYPWPLQASVTSPPRAEDAAAAERGAPDILSAAACHAGGNRLLLKIGFVNPPQFKNSHFIVYLDLDNDPDTGRADKQHRGVDVMVAVSGDSVQAGARNPDYGQTKVAGWVDGRDFWLALDAPLKVVGQEVVFGMHLLAQRAGGASDYTSRAVVRLPVGKEPKLTAGQLGRSGSLRSLSDYRFHDDKVKLLPLSDKGLSSKDVAPSQPLVLRPRPPLPLERARPAIAGNLGSLKFREIPVEVL
;
A
#
# COMPACT_ATOMS: atom_id res chain seq x y z
N MET A 1 -31.65 1.73 55.31
CA MET A 1 -30.57 1.15 54.48
C MET A 1 -30.27 2.11 53.35
N ILE A 2 -29.14 2.81 53.39
CA ILE A 2 -28.72 3.76 52.36
C ILE A 2 -27.73 3.02 51.47
N GLY A 3 -28.12 2.72 50.24
CA GLY A 3 -27.28 2.03 49.26
C GLY A 3 -26.28 3.00 48.64
N MET A 4 -25.03 2.93 49.07
CA MET A 4 -23.91 3.66 48.46
C MET A 4 -23.47 2.93 47.19
N SER A 5 -23.69 3.53 46.03
CA SER A 5 -23.17 3.02 44.74
C SER A 5 -21.80 3.64 44.48
N LEU A 6 -20.74 2.86 44.68
CA LEU A 6 -19.37 3.23 44.36
C LEU A 6 -19.17 3.16 42.82
N ARG A 7 -19.03 4.31 42.15
CA ARG A 7 -18.64 4.37 40.74
C ARG A 7 -17.12 4.46 40.64
N ILE A 8 -16.48 3.35 40.30
CA ILE A 8 -15.05 3.30 39.99
C ILE A 8 -14.88 3.72 38.52
N ALA A 9 -14.29 4.89 38.29
CA ALA A 9 -13.86 5.32 36.97
C ALA A 9 -12.52 4.65 36.63
N PHE A 10 -12.54 3.72 35.67
CA PHE A 10 -11.31 3.20 35.06
C PHE A 10 -10.82 4.20 34.01
N SER A 11 -9.83 5.02 34.36
CA SER A 11 -9.04 5.76 33.38
C SER A 11 -8.07 4.78 32.72
N TRP A 12 -8.35 4.38 31.49
CA TRP A 12 -7.37 3.69 30.65
C TRP A 12 -6.37 4.73 30.15
N SER A 13 -5.37 5.04 30.98
CA SER A 13 -4.16 5.67 30.47
C SER A 13 -3.42 4.61 29.66
N VAL A 14 -3.64 4.60 28.34
CA VAL A 14 -2.84 3.80 27.42
C VAL A 14 -1.41 4.31 27.51
N LEU A 15 -0.56 3.56 28.19
CA LEU A 15 0.89 3.70 28.06
C LEU A 15 1.20 3.45 26.58
N VAL A 16 1.52 4.52 25.84
CA VAL A 16 1.96 4.45 24.45
C VAL A 16 3.37 3.87 24.44
N GLY A 17 3.47 2.55 24.54
CA GLY A 17 4.70 1.84 24.23
C GLY A 17 4.95 1.95 22.73
N SER A 18 6.06 2.56 22.33
CA SER A 18 6.58 2.43 20.97
C SER A 18 6.95 0.98 20.74
N LEU A 19 6.04 0.21 20.14
CA LEU A 19 6.38 -1.09 19.58
C LEU A 19 7.20 -0.83 18.32
N ALA A 20 8.52 -1.01 18.42
CA ALA A 20 9.38 -1.13 17.24
C ALA A 20 8.96 -2.40 16.49
N LEU A 21 8.02 -2.26 15.56
CA LEU A 21 7.43 -3.37 14.86
C LEU A 21 8.40 -3.87 13.78
N ALA A 22 8.64 -5.17 13.74
CA ALA A 22 9.39 -5.78 12.65
C ALA A 22 8.64 -5.52 11.34
N VAL A 23 9.28 -4.78 10.44
CA VAL A 23 8.76 -4.50 9.10
C VAL A 23 8.87 -5.76 8.24
N PRO A 24 7.84 -6.14 7.45
CA PRO A 24 7.90 -7.29 6.56
C PRO A 24 9.10 -7.23 5.60
N ALA A 25 9.71 -8.38 5.33
CA ALA A 25 10.82 -8.48 4.39
C ALA A 25 10.44 -7.95 3.00
N GLY A 26 11.28 -7.09 2.41
CA GLY A 26 11.02 -6.45 1.11
C GLY A 26 10.09 -5.24 1.12
N MET A 27 9.31 -5.02 2.19
CA MET A 27 8.42 -3.84 2.30
C MET A 27 9.24 -2.54 2.32
N ASN A 28 10.32 -2.50 3.09
CA ASN A 28 11.18 -1.31 3.18
C ASN A 28 11.72 -0.88 1.81
N ALA A 29 12.24 -1.83 1.02
CA ALA A 29 12.72 -1.57 -0.32
C ALA A 29 11.61 -0.99 -1.22
N ARG A 30 10.42 -1.62 -1.21
CA ARG A 30 9.25 -1.14 -1.97
C ARG A 30 8.82 0.27 -1.58
N PHE A 31 8.93 0.61 -0.30
CA PHE A 31 8.51 1.91 0.23
C PHE A 31 9.64 2.93 0.23
N GLY A 32 10.84 2.58 -0.24
CA GLY A 32 12.03 3.43 -0.19
C GLY A 32 12.43 3.83 1.24
N LEU A 33 12.19 2.93 2.20
CA LEU A 33 12.49 3.10 3.60
C LEU A 33 13.85 2.45 3.93
N PRO A 34 14.65 3.02 4.85
CA PRO A 34 15.85 2.35 5.37
C PRO A 34 15.51 1.00 6.01
N GLU A 35 16.41 0.04 5.85
CA GLU A 35 16.36 -1.21 6.61
C GLU A 35 16.66 -0.95 8.10
N ASN A 36 16.06 -1.76 8.97
CA ASN A 36 16.30 -1.75 10.42
C ASN A 36 16.00 -0.42 11.14
N TYR A 37 15.22 0.48 10.53
CA TYR A 37 14.76 1.68 11.22
C TYR A 37 13.47 1.40 12.01
N PRO A 38 13.43 1.72 13.33
CA PRO A 38 12.24 1.52 14.14
C PRO A 38 11.22 2.63 13.87
N TRP A 39 10.19 2.34 13.07
CA TRP A 39 9.13 3.30 12.76
C TRP A 39 8.22 3.52 13.99
N PRO A 40 8.16 4.74 14.56
CA PRO A 40 7.39 5.02 15.78
C PRO A 40 5.92 5.21 15.45
N LEU A 41 5.22 4.13 15.09
CA LEU A 41 3.79 4.15 14.77
C LEU A 41 2.96 4.58 15.99
N GLN A 42 2.14 5.61 15.81
CA GLN A 42 1.20 6.10 16.80
C GLN A 42 -0.21 5.65 16.42
N ALA A 43 -0.94 5.08 17.38
CA ALA A 43 -2.34 4.70 17.19
C ALA A 43 -3.16 5.92 16.76
N SER A 44 -3.97 5.75 15.72
CA SER A 44 -4.73 6.82 15.08
C SER A 44 -6.23 6.57 15.17
N VAL A 45 -6.66 5.34 14.91
CA VAL A 45 -8.07 4.94 14.88
C VAL A 45 -8.22 3.52 15.40
N THR A 46 -9.33 3.22 16.07
CA THR A 46 -9.73 1.87 16.46
C THR A 46 -11.20 1.64 16.13
N SER A 47 -11.56 0.38 15.90
CA SER A 47 -12.95 -0.06 15.71
C SER A 47 -13.16 -1.37 16.48
N PRO A 48 -14.33 -1.60 17.09
CA PRO A 48 -14.64 -2.89 17.70
C PRO A 48 -14.70 -3.98 16.61
N PRO A 49 -14.16 -5.19 16.87
CA PRO A 49 -14.24 -6.27 15.91
C PRO A 49 -15.70 -6.67 15.69
N ARG A 50 -16.06 -6.98 14.45
CA ARG A 50 -17.29 -7.71 14.16
C ARG A 50 -17.02 -9.16 14.50
N ALA A 51 -17.86 -9.74 15.37
CA ALA A 51 -17.75 -11.13 15.81
C ALA A 51 -18.19 -12.11 14.69
N GLU A 52 -17.58 -11.99 13.52
CA GLU A 52 -17.87 -12.78 12.32
C GLU A 52 -16.96 -14.01 12.29
N ASP A 53 -17.53 -15.15 11.89
CA ASP A 53 -16.74 -16.35 11.62
C ASP A 53 -15.92 -16.20 10.32
N ALA A 54 -14.99 -17.11 10.07
CA ALA A 54 -14.11 -17.06 8.90
C ALA A 54 -14.90 -17.08 7.57
N ALA A 55 -16.01 -17.81 7.51
CA ALA A 55 -16.82 -17.91 6.30
C ALA A 55 -17.61 -16.61 6.04
N ALA A 56 -18.08 -15.94 7.09
CA ALA A 56 -18.67 -14.61 7.02
C ALA A 56 -17.61 -13.57 6.61
N ALA A 57 -16.40 -13.62 7.15
CA ALA A 57 -15.30 -12.74 6.78
C ALA A 57 -14.90 -12.87 5.29
N GLU A 58 -14.98 -14.09 4.72
CA GLU A 58 -14.75 -14.30 3.28
C GLU A 58 -15.82 -13.66 2.39
N ARG A 59 -17.06 -13.48 2.90
CA ARG A 59 -18.20 -12.90 2.17
C ARG A 59 -18.45 -11.42 2.50
N GLY A 60 -17.96 -10.94 3.64
CA GLY A 60 -18.14 -9.57 4.14
C GLY A 60 -17.05 -8.61 3.67
N ALA A 61 -17.24 -7.31 3.91
CA ALA A 61 -16.13 -6.37 3.76
C ALA A 61 -15.01 -6.68 4.79
N PRO A 62 -13.73 -6.40 4.51
CA PRO A 62 -12.66 -6.52 5.50
C PRO A 62 -13.00 -5.83 6.82
N ASP A 63 -12.79 -6.52 7.94
CA ASP A 63 -13.15 -6.03 9.28
C ASP A 63 -11.99 -5.27 9.92
N ILE A 64 -12.13 -3.95 9.96
CA ILE A 64 -11.11 -2.99 10.40
C ILE A 64 -11.02 -3.07 11.92
N LEU A 65 -9.80 -3.25 12.44
CA LEU A 65 -9.55 -3.26 13.88
C LEU A 65 -8.89 -1.97 14.34
N SER A 66 -7.88 -1.51 13.59
CA SER A 66 -7.10 -0.34 13.98
C SER A 66 -6.36 0.28 12.81
N ALA A 67 -5.94 1.52 13.01
CA ALA A 67 -4.90 2.15 12.21
C ALA A 67 -3.89 2.86 13.11
N ALA A 68 -2.63 2.79 12.72
CA ALA A 68 -1.54 3.56 13.29
C ALA A 68 -0.75 4.24 12.17
N ALA A 69 -0.13 5.38 12.49
CA ALA A 69 0.63 6.15 11.52
C ALA A 69 1.92 6.72 12.13
N CYS A 70 2.92 6.97 11.29
CA CYS A 70 4.07 7.79 11.65
C CYS A 70 4.49 8.68 10.48
N HIS A 71 5.09 9.83 10.79
CA HIS A 71 5.80 10.64 9.80
C HIS A 71 7.16 9.98 9.55
N ALA A 72 7.38 9.53 8.32
CA ALA A 72 8.58 8.79 7.94
C ALA A 72 9.73 9.72 7.50
N GLY A 73 9.48 11.03 7.42
CA GLY A 73 10.42 12.06 6.97
C GLY A 73 9.97 12.74 5.67
N GLY A 74 10.33 14.02 5.52
CA GLY A 74 9.94 14.86 4.39
C GLY A 74 8.43 14.88 4.20
N ASN A 75 7.99 14.46 3.02
CA ASN A 75 6.58 14.42 2.62
C ASN A 75 5.92 13.03 2.82
N ARG A 76 6.58 12.11 3.53
CA ARG A 76 6.14 10.71 3.63
C ARG A 76 5.40 10.40 4.93
N LEU A 77 4.20 9.85 4.78
CA LEU A 77 3.49 9.14 5.84
C LEU A 77 3.63 7.63 5.65
N LEU A 78 3.75 6.91 6.76
CA LEU A 78 3.62 5.46 6.82
C LEU A 78 2.42 5.12 7.69
N LEU A 79 1.49 4.33 7.15
CA LEU A 79 0.30 3.85 7.83
C LEU A 79 0.34 2.33 7.93
N LYS A 80 -0.14 1.82 9.05
CA LYS A 80 -0.42 0.41 9.29
C LYS A 80 -1.87 0.26 9.69
N ILE A 81 -2.65 -0.46 8.90
CA ILE A 81 -4.06 -0.78 9.16
C ILE A 81 -4.15 -2.25 9.52
N GLY A 82 -4.66 -2.54 10.72
CA GLY A 82 -4.89 -3.90 11.19
C GLY A 82 -6.34 -4.32 10.95
N PHE A 83 -6.52 -5.56 10.48
CA PHE A 83 -7.81 -6.20 10.33
C PHE A 83 -7.96 -7.36 11.31
N VAL A 84 -9.20 -7.77 11.59
CA VAL A 84 -9.47 -8.97 12.41
C VAL A 84 -8.97 -10.23 11.71
N ASN A 85 -9.26 -10.35 10.42
CA ASN A 85 -8.85 -11.45 9.55
C ASN A 85 -7.96 -10.92 8.40
N PRO A 86 -7.12 -11.76 7.76
CA PRO A 86 -6.40 -11.39 6.55
C PRO A 86 -7.33 -10.72 5.51
N PRO A 87 -7.05 -9.47 5.09
CA PRO A 87 -7.98 -8.73 4.25
C PRO A 87 -8.05 -9.29 2.83
N GLN A 88 -9.26 -9.38 2.27
CA GLN A 88 -9.51 -9.89 0.91
C GLN A 88 -10.08 -8.82 0.00
N PHE A 89 -9.21 -8.16 -0.78
CA PHE A 89 -9.58 -7.00 -1.61
C PHE A 89 -10.18 -7.33 -2.99
N LYS A 90 -10.12 -8.58 -3.46
CA LYS A 90 -10.52 -8.97 -4.83
C LYS A 90 -11.98 -8.62 -5.19
N ASN A 91 -12.86 -8.62 -4.20
CA ASN A 91 -14.27 -8.28 -4.35
C ASN A 91 -14.70 -7.23 -3.31
N SER A 92 -13.77 -6.40 -2.84
CA SER A 92 -14.09 -5.30 -1.92
C SER A 92 -13.34 -4.03 -2.31
N HIS A 93 -13.88 -2.91 -1.89
CA HIS A 93 -13.23 -1.62 -1.92
C HIS A 93 -12.85 -1.26 -0.49
N PHE A 94 -11.55 -1.08 -0.26
CA PHE A 94 -11.07 -0.48 0.97
C PHE A 94 -10.54 0.92 0.63
N ILE A 95 -10.96 1.94 1.36
CA ILE A 95 -10.61 3.34 1.11
C ILE A 95 -10.09 3.96 2.40
N VAL A 96 -8.90 4.54 2.30
CA VAL A 96 -8.34 5.44 3.32
C VAL A 96 -8.66 6.87 2.87
N TYR A 97 -9.44 7.59 3.67
CA TYR A 97 -9.76 8.99 3.44
C TYR A 97 -8.80 9.84 4.27
N LEU A 98 -8.11 10.79 3.62
CA LEU A 98 -7.11 11.64 4.23
C LEU A 98 -7.45 13.10 3.94
N ASP A 99 -7.65 13.86 5.01
CA ASP A 99 -7.72 15.33 5.03
C ASP A 99 -6.35 15.82 5.52
N LEU A 100 -5.43 16.03 4.58
CA LEU A 100 -3.99 16.18 4.81
C LEU A 100 -3.60 17.59 5.27
N ASP A 101 -4.46 18.59 5.05
CA ASP A 101 -4.31 19.90 5.68
C ASP A 101 -5.20 20.13 6.90
N ASN A 102 -6.08 19.18 7.21
CA ASN A 102 -7.04 19.25 8.30
C ASN A 102 -7.96 20.47 8.19
N ASP A 103 -8.32 20.86 6.95
CA ASP A 103 -9.21 21.97 6.65
C ASP A 103 -10.54 21.43 6.05
N PRO A 104 -11.68 21.58 6.75
CA PRO A 104 -12.96 21.10 6.24
C PRO A 104 -13.45 21.84 4.98
N ASP A 105 -12.88 23.00 4.64
CA ASP A 105 -13.31 23.81 3.49
C ASP A 105 -12.53 23.47 2.22
N THR A 106 -11.52 22.59 2.31
CA THR A 106 -10.74 22.08 1.17
C THR A 106 -11.22 20.68 0.73
N GLY A 107 -10.70 20.19 -0.39
CA GLY A 107 -10.97 18.83 -0.86
C GLY A 107 -12.44 18.53 -1.18
N ARG A 108 -12.96 17.42 -0.65
CA ARG A 108 -14.36 17.00 -0.88
C ARG A 108 -15.34 17.91 -0.15
N ALA A 109 -16.45 18.25 -0.81
CA ALA A 109 -17.51 19.09 -0.25
C ALA A 109 -18.73 18.33 0.33
N ASP A 110 -18.83 17.02 0.08
CA ASP A 110 -19.97 16.23 0.54
C ASP A 110 -19.99 16.06 2.07
N LYS A 111 -21.19 15.90 2.63
CA LYS A 111 -21.40 15.91 4.09
C LYS A 111 -20.62 14.83 4.84
N GLN A 112 -20.39 13.67 4.21
CA GLN A 112 -19.80 12.51 4.88
C GLN A 112 -18.27 12.51 4.83
N HIS A 113 -17.68 13.16 3.82
CA HIS A 113 -16.24 13.14 3.59
C HIS A 113 -15.65 14.54 3.44
N ARG A 114 -16.31 15.54 4.02
CA ARG A 114 -15.87 16.94 3.96
C ARG A 114 -14.41 17.10 4.39
N GLY A 115 -13.65 17.92 3.65
CA GLY A 115 -12.23 18.18 3.90
C GLY A 115 -11.27 17.14 3.32
N VAL A 116 -11.76 15.98 2.84
CA VAL A 116 -10.84 14.94 2.35
C VAL A 116 -10.11 15.42 1.09
N ASP A 117 -8.78 15.52 1.18
CA ASP A 117 -7.88 15.89 0.10
C ASP A 117 -7.52 14.71 -0.79
N VAL A 118 -7.30 13.54 -0.20
CA VAL A 118 -6.83 12.33 -0.88
C VAL A 118 -7.65 11.14 -0.45
N MET A 119 -8.09 10.35 -1.42
CA MET A 119 -8.63 9.01 -1.20
C MET A 119 -7.60 7.99 -1.69
N VAL A 120 -7.13 7.11 -0.82
CA VAL A 120 -6.34 5.95 -1.23
C VAL A 120 -7.26 4.74 -1.33
N ALA A 121 -7.57 4.34 -2.56
CA ALA A 121 -8.44 3.21 -2.83
C ALA A 121 -7.63 1.94 -3.06
N VAL A 122 -8.07 0.86 -2.43
CA VAL A 122 -7.53 -0.49 -2.55
C VAL A 122 -8.63 -1.40 -3.10
N SER A 123 -8.33 -2.06 -4.20
CA SER A 123 -9.24 -3.02 -4.83
C SER A 123 -8.43 -4.06 -5.61
N GLY A 124 -8.79 -5.33 -5.41
CA GLY A 124 -7.98 -6.46 -5.87
C GLY A 124 -6.54 -6.34 -5.42
N ASP A 125 -5.64 -6.44 -6.38
CA ASP A 125 -4.20 -6.39 -6.13
C ASP A 125 -3.62 -4.98 -6.35
N SER A 126 -4.44 -3.94 -6.28
CA SER A 126 -4.04 -2.56 -6.59
C SER A 126 -4.34 -1.59 -5.46
N VAL A 127 -3.46 -0.61 -5.30
CA VAL A 127 -3.63 0.58 -4.46
C VAL A 127 -3.47 1.82 -5.33
N GLN A 128 -4.34 2.81 -5.18
CA GLN A 128 -4.35 4.01 -6.02
C GLN A 128 -4.68 5.24 -5.20
N ALA A 129 -3.94 6.33 -5.42
CA ALA A 129 -4.26 7.63 -4.84
C ALA A 129 -5.13 8.43 -5.80
N GLY A 130 -6.26 8.92 -5.31
CA GLY A 130 -7.14 9.84 -6.00
C GLY A 130 -7.24 11.16 -5.24
N ALA A 131 -6.66 12.22 -5.80
CA ALA A 131 -6.80 13.56 -5.26
C ALA A 131 -8.23 14.09 -5.44
N ARG A 132 -8.67 14.84 -4.42
CA ARG A 132 -9.94 15.57 -4.34
C ARG A 132 -9.68 17.05 -4.09
N ASN A 133 -8.52 17.37 -3.54
CA ASN A 133 -7.93 18.70 -3.57
C ASN A 133 -6.83 18.77 -4.65
N PRO A 134 -6.87 19.72 -5.60
CA PRO A 134 -5.86 19.88 -6.66
C PRO A 134 -4.41 20.00 -6.14
N ASP A 135 -4.21 20.60 -4.97
CA ASP A 135 -2.88 20.78 -4.35
C ASP A 135 -2.18 19.43 -4.08
N TYR A 136 -2.98 18.36 -3.95
CA TYR A 136 -2.54 17.01 -3.65
C TYR A 136 -2.51 16.10 -4.90
N GLY A 137 -2.63 16.67 -6.10
CA GLY A 137 -2.67 15.92 -7.37
C GLY A 137 -1.42 15.11 -7.71
N GLN A 138 -0.30 15.37 -7.03
CA GLN A 138 0.96 14.63 -7.19
C GLN A 138 1.19 13.58 -6.11
N THR A 139 0.17 13.25 -5.33
CA THR A 139 0.27 12.22 -4.28
C THR A 139 0.68 10.88 -4.87
N LYS A 140 1.62 10.21 -4.21
CA LYS A 140 2.12 8.88 -4.59
C LYS A 140 1.91 7.92 -3.43
N VAL A 141 1.67 6.66 -3.76
CA VAL A 141 1.38 5.57 -2.83
C VAL A 141 2.13 4.29 -3.20
N ALA A 142 2.36 3.46 -2.19
CA ALA A 142 2.63 2.03 -2.35
C ALA A 142 1.99 1.28 -1.18
N GLY A 143 1.58 0.05 -1.44
CA GLY A 143 0.89 -0.80 -0.48
C GLY A 143 1.59 -2.13 -0.29
N TRP A 144 1.38 -2.74 0.87
CA TRP A 144 1.87 -4.07 1.20
C TRP A 144 0.88 -4.78 2.13
N VAL A 145 0.56 -6.04 1.87
CA VAL A 145 -0.25 -6.86 2.77
C VAL A 145 0.65 -7.89 3.43
N ASP A 146 0.61 -7.95 4.75
CA ASP A 146 1.34 -8.93 5.55
C ASP A 146 0.40 -9.55 6.59
N GLY A 147 -0.03 -10.79 6.33
CA GLY A 147 -1.03 -11.46 7.15
C GLY A 147 -2.34 -10.65 7.26
N ARG A 148 -2.61 -10.11 8.46
CA ARG A 148 -3.79 -9.29 8.77
C ARG A 148 -3.56 -7.78 8.67
N ASP A 149 -2.35 -7.38 8.33
CA ASP A 149 -1.96 -5.97 8.31
C ASP A 149 -1.82 -5.48 6.87
N PHE A 150 -2.42 -4.32 6.58
CA PHE A 150 -2.17 -3.56 5.36
C PHE A 150 -1.28 -2.36 5.71
N TRP A 151 -0.15 -2.28 5.02
CA TRP A 151 0.77 -1.17 5.12
C TRP A 151 0.64 -0.26 3.90
N LEU A 152 0.67 1.04 4.15
CA LEU A 152 0.56 2.08 3.13
C LEU A 152 1.65 3.12 3.36
N ALA A 153 2.51 3.33 2.36
CA ALA A 153 3.36 4.50 2.27
C ALA A 153 2.72 5.52 1.33
N LEU A 154 2.73 6.79 1.73
CA LEU A 154 2.16 7.90 0.97
C LEU A 154 3.11 9.09 0.97
N ASP A 155 3.44 9.61 -0.22
CA ASP A 155 4.09 10.91 -0.40
C ASP A 155 3.04 11.93 -0.81
N ALA A 156 2.85 12.97 -0.02
CA ALA A 156 1.96 14.08 -0.33
C ALA A 156 2.51 15.40 0.23
N PRO A 157 2.07 16.57 -0.25
CA PRO A 157 2.43 17.86 0.37
C PRO A 157 1.90 17.97 1.80
N LEU A 158 2.70 17.56 2.79
CA LEU A 158 2.30 17.58 4.20
C LEU A 158 2.50 18.98 4.77
N LYS A 159 1.49 19.49 5.48
CA LYS A 159 1.63 20.73 6.25
C LYS A 159 2.18 20.40 7.64
N VAL A 160 3.31 21.01 7.98
CA VAL A 160 3.90 20.94 9.32
C VAL A 160 3.44 22.15 10.11
N VAL A 161 2.84 21.90 11.28
CA VAL A 161 2.41 22.93 12.22
C VAL A 161 3.24 22.79 13.48
N GLY A 162 4.20 23.69 13.67
CA GLY A 162 5.18 23.59 14.76
C GLY A 162 6.12 22.41 14.55
N GLN A 163 5.99 21.38 15.40
CA GLN A 163 6.77 20.14 15.33
C GLN A 163 5.91 18.91 15.00
N GLU A 164 4.69 19.12 14.49
CA GLU A 164 3.74 18.06 14.18
C GLU A 164 3.26 18.14 12.73
N VAL A 165 2.99 16.97 12.14
CA VAL A 165 2.08 16.84 10.99
C VAL A 165 0.69 16.53 11.55
N VAL A 166 -0.31 17.30 11.12
CA VAL A 166 -1.71 17.16 11.57
C VAL A 166 -2.60 16.88 10.37
N PHE A 167 -3.38 15.81 10.43
CA PHE A 167 -4.31 15.43 9.36
C PHE A 167 -5.53 14.69 9.90
N GLY A 168 -6.65 14.77 9.19
CA GLY A 168 -7.84 13.96 9.44
C GLY A 168 -7.78 12.62 8.71
N MET A 169 -8.26 11.56 9.35
CA MET A 169 -8.35 10.23 8.75
C MET A 169 -9.63 9.48 9.15
N HIS A 170 -10.24 8.79 8.19
CA HIS A 170 -11.19 7.71 8.44
C HIS A 170 -11.08 6.64 7.36
N LEU A 171 -11.60 5.45 7.67
CA LEU A 171 -11.48 4.27 6.83
C LEU A 171 -12.86 3.76 6.43
N LEU A 172 -12.94 3.15 5.26
CA LEU A 172 -14.12 2.45 4.76
C LEU A 172 -13.70 1.13 4.13
N ALA A 173 -14.31 0.04 4.52
CA ALA A 173 -14.30 -1.23 3.83
C ALA A 173 -15.72 -1.54 3.34
N GLN A 174 -15.87 -1.80 2.05
CA GLN A 174 -17.15 -2.12 1.44
C GLN A 174 -17.02 -3.31 0.51
N ARG A 175 -17.99 -4.22 0.53
CA ARG A 175 -18.12 -5.31 -0.42
C ARG A 175 -19.47 -5.22 -1.11
N ALA A 176 -19.50 -5.50 -2.42
CA ALA A 176 -20.73 -5.51 -3.19
C ALA A 176 -21.73 -6.50 -2.58
N GLY A 177 -22.94 -6.03 -2.27
CA GLY A 177 -24.01 -6.86 -1.68
C GLY A 177 -23.80 -7.25 -0.20
N GLY A 178 -22.74 -6.76 0.46
CA GLY A 178 -22.45 -7.04 1.87
C GLY A 178 -22.53 -5.80 2.76
N ALA A 179 -22.42 -6.01 4.08
CA ALA A 179 -22.30 -4.92 5.03
C ALA A 179 -20.95 -4.19 4.90
N SER A 180 -20.99 -2.87 4.91
CA SER A 180 -19.80 -2.03 5.01
C SER A 180 -19.30 -1.97 6.45
N ASP A 181 -18.01 -1.76 6.60
CA ASP A 181 -17.35 -1.40 7.85
C ASP A 181 -16.62 -0.08 7.68
N TYR A 182 -16.59 0.74 8.72
CA TYR A 182 -16.00 2.07 8.66
C TYR A 182 -15.62 2.56 10.05
N THR A 183 -14.70 3.53 10.07
CA THR A 183 -14.30 4.19 11.30
C THR A 183 -14.86 5.60 11.35
N SER A 184 -15.06 6.12 12.56
CA SER A 184 -15.22 7.56 12.76
C SER A 184 -13.96 8.31 12.31
N ARG A 185 -14.12 9.58 11.93
CA ARG A 185 -13.00 10.47 11.64
C ARG A 185 -12.20 10.77 12.91
N ALA A 186 -10.90 10.59 12.83
CA ALA A 186 -9.94 10.99 13.85
C ALA A 186 -9.02 12.09 13.30
N VAL A 187 -8.60 13.01 14.17
CA VAL A 187 -7.51 13.94 13.87
C VAL A 187 -6.23 13.33 14.42
N VAL A 188 -5.28 13.05 13.54
CA VAL A 188 -4.00 12.45 13.84
C VAL A 188 -2.94 13.54 13.95
N ARG A 189 -2.12 13.47 14.99
CA ARG A 189 -1.00 14.38 15.25
C ARG A 189 0.26 13.56 15.37
N LEU A 190 1.19 13.73 14.45
CA LEU A 190 2.42 12.94 14.40
C LEU A 190 3.62 13.87 14.61
N PRO A 191 4.54 13.53 15.53
CA PRO A 191 5.76 14.32 15.70
C PRO A 191 6.65 14.22 14.46
N VAL A 192 7.19 15.36 14.04
CA VAL A 192 8.26 15.43 13.03
C VAL A 192 9.57 15.07 13.73
N GLY A 193 9.99 13.82 13.55
CA GLY A 193 11.18 13.25 14.19
C GLY A 193 12.47 13.43 13.38
N LYS A 194 13.55 12.81 13.85
CA LYS A 194 14.79 12.70 13.08
C LYS A 194 14.52 11.90 11.82
N GLU A 195 14.57 12.57 10.67
CA GLU A 195 14.22 11.95 9.40
C GLU A 195 15.35 11.02 8.93
N PRO A 196 15.09 9.72 8.72
CA PRO A 196 16.04 8.90 8.03
C PRO A 196 16.12 9.29 6.55
N LYS A 197 17.24 8.95 5.91
CA LYS A 197 17.39 9.14 4.47
C LYS A 197 16.46 8.19 3.71
N LEU A 198 15.42 8.74 3.10
CA LEU A 198 14.50 8.02 2.23
C LEU A 198 15.09 7.84 0.82
N THR A 199 14.72 6.75 0.17
CA THR A 199 15.07 6.51 -1.23
C THR A 199 13.99 7.10 -2.13
N ALA A 200 14.40 7.99 -3.04
CA ALA A 200 13.51 8.66 -3.97
C ALA A 200 12.96 7.68 -5.03
N GLY A 201 11.75 7.95 -5.53
CA GLY A 201 11.20 7.29 -6.73
C GLY A 201 10.52 5.93 -6.51
N GLN A 202 10.42 5.44 -5.27
CA GLN A 202 9.82 4.12 -4.98
C GLN A 202 8.27 4.11 -4.92
N LEU A 203 7.64 5.28 -4.75
CA LEU A 203 6.18 5.40 -4.77
C LEU A 203 5.67 5.87 -6.15
N GLY A 204 4.46 5.45 -6.52
CA GLY A 204 3.80 5.84 -7.78
C GLY A 204 2.37 6.35 -7.55
N ARG A 205 1.68 6.86 -8.57
CA ARG A 205 0.24 7.23 -8.43
C ARG A 205 -0.67 6.02 -8.13
N SER A 206 -0.20 4.85 -8.53
CA SER A 206 -0.76 3.54 -8.21
C SER A 206 0.36 2.57 -7.88
N GLY A 207 0.05 1.56 -7.09
CA GLY A 207 0.94 0.44 -6.77
C GLY A 207 0.21 -0.89 -6.87
N SER A 208 0.98 -1.96 -7.02
CA SER A 208 0.47 -3.33 -6.83
C SER A 208 0.56 -3.71 -5.35
N LEU A 209 -0.29 -4.62 -4.89
CA LEU A 209 -0.15 -5.29 -3.60
C LEU A 209 0.58 -6.61 -3.71
N ARG A 210 0.71 -7.17 -4.92
CA ARG A 210 1.50 -8.38 -5.15
C ARG A 210 2.97 -8.12 -4.85
N SER A 211 3.63 -9.13 -4.31
CA SER A 211 5.07 -9.11 -4.19
C SER A 211 5.68 -9.12 -5.59
N LEU A 212 6.81 -8.44 -5.75
CA LEU A 212 7.59 -8.47 -6.98
C LEU A 212 8.05 -9.91 -7.31
N SER A 213 8.21 -10.76 -6.29
CA SER A 213 8.49 -12.20 -6.43
C SER A 213 7.36 -13.01 -7.07
N ASP A 214 6.15 -12.45 -7.16
CA ASP A 214 4.97 -13.12 -7.74
C ASP A 214 4.86 -12.85 -9.24
N TYR A 215 5.58 -11.86 -9.75
CA TYR A 215 5.62 -11.55 -11.17
C TYR A 215 6.52 -12.53 -11.90
N ARG A 216 6.05 -12.99 -13.07
CA ARG A 216 6.83 -13.84 -13.97
C ARG A 216 8.04 -13.13 -14.57
N PHE A 217 8.05 -11.80 -14.57
CA PHE A 217 9.16 -10.97 -15.03
C PHE A 217 9.29 -9.73 -14.14
N HIS A 218 10.46 -9.52 -13.54
CA HIS A 218 10.80 -8.34 -12.73
C HIS A 218 12.32 -8.14 -12.68
N ASP A 219 12.82 -6.89 -12.69
CA ASP A 219 14.26 -6.56 -12.67
C ASP A 219 15.11 -7.38 -13.65
N ASP A 220 14.70 -7.44 -14.93
CA ASP A 220 15.39 -8.21 -15.96
C ASP A 220 15.49 -9.74 -15.69
N LYS A 221 14.68 -10.28 -14.76
CA LYS A 221 14.65 -11.70 -14.40
C LYS A 221 13.28 -12.31 -14.67
N VAL A 222 13.26 -13.46 -15.35
CA VAL A 222 12.06 -14.27 -15.56
C VAL A 222 11.97 -15.34 -14.47
N LYS A 223 10.87 -15.37 -13.71
CA LYS A 223 10.57 -16.48 -12.80
C LYS A 223 9.97 -17.62 -13.62
N LEU A 224 10.79 -18.63 -13.92
CA LEU A 224 10.33 -19.88 -14.52
C LEU A 224 9.61 -20.70 -13.45
N LEU A 225 8.30 -20.91 -13.62
CA LEU A 225 7.56 -21.88 -12.82
C LEU A 225 7.79 -23.29 -13.39
N PRO A 226 8.05 -24.30 -12.54
CA PRO A 226 8.05 -25.71 -12.94
C PRO A 226 6.80 -26.07 -13.75
N LEU A 227 6.94 -27.00 -14.71
CA LEU A 227 5.81 -27.50 -15.49
C LEU A 227 4.73 -28.13 -14.60
N SER A 228 5.16 -28.80 -13.51
CA SER A 228 4.29 -29.43 -12.51
C SER A 228 3.28 -28.46 -11.90
N ASP A 229 3.68 -27.23 -11.65
CA ASP A 229 2.83 -26.20 -11.02
C ASP A 229 1.71 -25.73 -11.96
N LYS A 230 1.81 -26.07 -13.24
CA LYS A 230 0.79 -25.82 -14.27
C LYS A 230 -0.02 -27.08 -14.59
N GLY A 231 0.19 -28.17 -13.84
CA GLY A 231 -0.39 -29.48 -14.15
C GLY A 231 0.17 -30.11 -15.43
N LEU A 232 1.35 -29.67 -15.87
CA LEU A 232 1.99 -30.13 -17.10
C LEU A 232 3.20 -30.99 -16.78
N SER A 233 3.38 -32.06 -17.53
CA SER A 233 4.60 -32.86 -17.56
C SER A 233 5.51 -32.41 -18.72
N SER A 234 6.77 -32.85 -18.70
CA SER A 234 7.70 -32.63 -19.82
C SER A 234 7.18 -33.20 -21.15
N LYS A 235 6.34 -34.24 -21.10
CA LYS A 235 5.71 -34.85 -22.28
C LYS A 235 4.63 -33.96 -22.89
N ASP A 236 3.94 -33.16 -22.07
CA ASP A 236 2.84 -32.29 -22.51
C ASP A 236 3.34 -31.04 -23.26
N VAL A 237 4.61 -30.69 -23.08
CA VAL A 237 5.28 -29.55 -23.73
C VAL A 237 6.41 -29.98 -24.66
N ALA A 238 6.67 -31.28 -24.76
CA ALA A 238 7.62 -31.81 -25.72
C ALA A 238 7.12 -31.46 -27.13
N PRO A 239 7.90 -30.72 -27.93
CA PRO A 239 7.46 -30.34 -29.25
C PRO A 239 7.29 -31.61 -30.10
N SER A 240 6.12 -31.76 -30.74
CA SER A 240 5.79 -32.94 -31.56
C SER A 240 6.68 -33.09 -32.80
N GLN A 241 7.44 -32.05 -33.12
CA GLN A 241 8.49 -32.02 -34.12
C GLN A 241 9.72 -31.32 -33.53
N PRO A 242 10.95 -31.66 -33.95
CA PRO A 242 12.15 -30.91 -33.55
C PRO A 242 11.94 -29.41 -33.80
N LEU A 243 12.30 -28.57 -32.83
CA LEU A 243 12.23 -27.12 -32.96
C LEU A 243 13.11 -26.68 -34.13
N VAL A 244 12.50 -26.40 -35.27
CA VAL A 244 13.17 -25.78 -36.40
C VAL A 244 13.32 -24.31 -36.06
N LEU A 245 14.52 -23.93 -35.59
CA LEU A 245 14.87 -22.53 -35.35
C LEU A 245 14.77 -21.76 -36.67
N ARG A 246 13.68 -21.01 -36.83
CA ARG A 246 13.56 -20.09 -37.95
C ARG A 246 14.55 -18.95 -37.74
N PRO A 247 15.14 -18.41 -38.82
CA PRO A 247 15.90 -17.17 -38.73
C PRO A 247 15.05 -16.12 -38.03
N ARG A 248 15.63 -15.48 -37.01
CA ARG A 248 14.97 -14.40 -36.27
C ARG A 248 14.40 -13.39 -37.28
N PRO A 249 13.10 -13.05 -37.22
CA PRO A 249 12.59 -11.94 -38.01
C PRO A 249 13.41 -10.70 -37.68
N PRO A 250 13.86 -9.91 -38.68
CA PRO A 250 14.62 -8.69 -38.40
C PRO A 250 13.77 -7.79 -37.50
N LEU A 251 14.33 -7.37 -36.38
CA LEU A 251 13.62 -6.49 -35.46
C LEU A 251 13.29 -5.18 -36.21
N PRO A 252 12.10 -4.56 -35.99
CA PRO A 252 11.79 -3.24 -36.56
C PRO A 252 12.83 -2.17 -36.22
N LEU A 253 13.63 -2.40 -35.18
CA LEU A 253 14.66 -1.53 -34.63
C LEU A 253 16.06 -1.73 -35.26
N GLU A 254 16.27 -2.75 -36.10
CA GLU A 254 17.53 -2.90 -36.86
C GLU A 254 17.67 -1.85 -37.99
N ARG A 255 16.60 -1.10 -38.28
CA ARG A 255 16.64 0.08 -39.17
C ARG A 255 16.97 1.40 -38.44
N ALA A 256 17.07 1.40 -37.11
CA ALA A 256 17.41 2.60 -36.37
C ALA A 256 18.91 2.92 -36.58
N ARG A 257 19.19 4.11 -37.12
CA ARG A 257 20.55 4.59 -37.37
C ARG A 257 21.39 4.55 -36.09
N PRO A 258 22.71 4.27 -36.17
CA PRO A 258 23.59 4.25 -35.01
C PRO A 258 23.47 5.56 -34.21
N ALA A 259 23.60 5.46 -32.89
CA ALA A 259 23.51 6.59 -31.98
C ALA A 259 24.56 7.66 -32.35
N ILE A 260 24.11 8.82 -32.81
CA ILE A 260 24.94 10.01 -32.93
C ILE A 260 24.94 10.67 -31.54
N ALA A 261 26.12 10.91 -30.98
CA ALA A 261 26.27 11.57 -29.68
C ALA A 261 25.57 12.94 -29.70
N GLY A 262 24.57 13.12 -28.83
CA GLY A 262 23.86 14.40 -28.64
C GLY A 262 22.37 14.44 -29.02
N ASN A 263 21.81 13.40 -29.65
CA ASN A 263 20.37 13.38 -29.97
C ASN A 263 19.52 12.66 -28.90
N LEU A 264 18.49 13.35 -28.41
CA LEU A 264 17.40 12.77 -27.62
C LEU A 264 16.66 11.71 -28.46
N GLY A 265 16.69 10.45 -28.01
CA GLY A 265 16.08 9.31 -28.69
C GLY A 265 17.01 8.13 -29.00
N SER A 266 18.30 8.19 -28.60
CA SER A 266 19.21 7.05 -28.77
C SER A 266 18.82 5.87 -27.87
N LEU A 267 18.59 4.70 -28.47
CA LEU A 267 18.38 3.44 -27.76
C LEU A 267 19.73 2.78 -27.45
N LYS A 268 19.97 2.42 -26.19
CA LYS A 268 21.07 1.53 -25.80
C LYS A 268 20.53 0.11 -25.72
N PHE A 269 21.04 -0.78 -26.57
CA PHE A 269 20.76 -2.21 -26.47
C PHE A 269 21.68 -2.83 -25.42
N ARG A 270 21.13 -3.72 -24.61
CA ARG A 270 21.90 -4.56 -23.68
C ARG A 270 21.44 -5.99 -23.88
N GLU A 271 22.38 -6.89 -24.14
CA GLU A 271 22.12 -8.32 -24.12
C GLU A 271 22.15 -8.81 -22.68
N ILE A 272 21.14 -9.57 -22.29
CA ILE A 272 21.05 -10.20 -20.98
C ILE A 272 21.13 -11.71 -21.23
N PRO A 273 22.20 -12.39 -20.76
CA PRO A 273 22.29 -13.83 -20.87
C PRO A 273 21.22 -14.47 -19.98
N VAL A 274 20.47 -15.41 -20.54
CA VAL A 274 19.49 -16.21 -19.81
C VAL A 274 20.00 -17.64 -19.78
N GLU A 275 20.22 -18.17 -18.58
CA GLU A 275 20.53 -19.58 -18.36
C GLU A 275 19.21 -20.33 -18.15
N VAL A 276 18.96 -21.34 -18.99
CA VAL A 276 17.79 -22.21 -18.86
C VAL A 276 18.23 -23.44 -18.09
N LEU A 277 17.84 -23.54 -16.82
CA LEU A 277 18.01 -24.72 -15.98
C LEU A 277 16.87 -25.72 -16.22
#